data_AF-A0A3B4XM58-F1
#
_entry.id   AF-A0A3B4XM58-F1
#
_cell.length_a   1.000
_cell.length_b   1.000
_cell.length_c   1.000
_cell.angle_alpha   90.00
_cell.angle_beta   90.00
_cell.angle_gamma   90.00
#
_symmetry.space_group_name_H-M   'P 1'
#
loop_
_entity.id
_entity.type
_entity.pdbx_description
1 polymer ?
#
loop_
_entity_poly.entity_id
_entity_poly.type
_entity_poly.pdbx_seq_one_letter_code
_entity_poly.pdbx_strand_id
1 'polypeptide(L)'
;MASSLPLLLLVLCSLSVAQSQLKVFNLRASGLPSNILGTTDGYVKVFCGSATLGTTSIRNNDANPWWEEEFTHFKGQENDILRLEVFDSDFISDDLLGVCQRQIKPGTHKHDCFLKKGGSLHYFYTLGGNNH
;
A
#
# COMPACT_ATOMS: atom_id res chain seq x y z
N MET A 1 -46.35 -23.63 -9.52
CA MET A 1 -45.03 -23.12 -9.92
C MET A 1 -44.60 -22.10 -8.87
N ALA A 2 -43.64 -22.46 -8.01
CA ALA A 2 -43.20 -21.56 -6.95
C ALA A 2 -42.34 -20.43 -7.56
N SER A 3 -42.67 -19.19 -7.23
CA SER A 3 -41.97 -18.00 -7.74
C SER A 3 -40.54 -17.97 -7.19
N SER A 4 -39.55 -18.09 -8.08
CA SER A 4 -38.12 -17.97 -7.79
C SER A 4 -37.62 -16.53 -7.76
N LEU A 5 -38.48 -15.55 -8.05
CA LEU A 5 -38.16 -14.12 -8.02
C LEU A 5 -37.57 -13.63 -6.68
N PRO A 6 -38.05 -14.05 -5.50
CA PRO A 6 -37.49 -13.61 -4.22
C PRO A 6 -36.05 -14.11 -4.03
N LEU A 7 -35.76 -15.35 -4.46
CA LEU A 7 -34.40 -15.89 -4.44
C LEU A 7 -33.48 -15.14 -5.40
N LEU A 8 -33.97 -14.80 -6.61
CA LEU A 8 -33.19 -14.06 -7.59
C LEU A 8 -32.84 -12.64 -7.10
N LEU A 9 -33.78 -11.96 -6.44
CA LEU A 9 -33.57 -10.64 -5.84
C LEU A 9 -32.59 -10.67 -4.66
N LEU A 10 -32.62 -11.71 -3.81
CA LEU A 10 -31.64 -11.89 -2.72
C LEU A 10 -30.23 -12.14 -3.26
N VAL A 11 -30.09 -12.94 -4.31
CA VAL A 11 -28.80 -13.18 -4.99
C VAL A 11 -28.25 -11.89 -5.58
N LEU A 12 -29.08 -11.09 -6.26
CA LEU A 12 -28.68 -9.79 -6.82
C LEU A 12 -28.31 -8.76 -5.73
N CYS A 13 -29.02 -8.75 -4.59
CA CYS A 13 -28.72 -7.88 -3.46
C CYS A 13 -27.42 -8.26 -2.74
N SER A 14 -27.03 -9.54 -2.76
CA SER A 14 -25.73 -10.01 -2.27
C SER A 14 -24.57 -9.74 -3.24
N LEU A 15 -24.85 -9.59 -4.54
CA LEU A 15 -23.86 -9.21 -5.57
C LEU A 15 -23.54 -7.72 -5.59
N SER A 16 -24.38 -6.87 -4.97
CA SER A 16 -24.15 -5.43 -4.85
C SER A 16 -23.42 -5.02 -3.57
N VAL A 17 -22.71 -5.95 -2.91
CA VAL A 17 -21.72 -5.53 -1.90
C VAL A 17 -20.65 -4.77 -2.66
N ALA A 18 -20.68 -3.44 -2.57
CA ALA A 18 -19.65 -2.56 -3.09
C ALA A 18 -18.31 -3.06 -2.56
N GLN A 19 -17.55 -3.77 -3.40
CA GLN A 19 -16.23 -4.25 -3.03
C GLN A 19 -15.40 -3.01 -2.72
N SER A 20 -15.01 -2.87 -1.45
CA SER A 20 -14.20 -1.75 -1.02
C SER A 20 -12.82 -1.89 -1.66
N GLN A 21 -12.54 -1.01 -2.62
CA GLN A 21 -11.26 -0.96 -3.29
C GLN A 21 -10.30 -0.14 -2.43
N LEU A 22 -9.24 -0.78 -1.94
CA LEU A 22 -8.08 -0.07 -1.43
C LEU A 22 -7.19 0.32 -2.61
N LYS A 23 -6.80 1.59 -2.68
CA LYS A 23 -5.77 2.10 -3.59
C LYS A 23 -4.66 2.76 -2.76
N VAL A 24 -3.40 2.39 -2.95
CA VAL A 24 -2.22 2.99 -2.32
C VAL A 24 -1.40 3.67 -3.42
N PHE A 25 -1.02 4.93 -3.23
CA PHE A 25 -0.39 5.75 -4.27
C PHE A 25 0.43 6.88 -3.67
N ASN A 26 1.06 7.69 -4.53
CA ASN A 26 1.90 8.83 -4.13
C ASN A 26 3.00 8.48 -3.11
N LEU A 27 3.71 7.36 -3.32
CA LEU A 27 4.79 6.96 -2.42
C LEU A 27 6.04 7.83 -2.64
N ARG A 28 6.49 8.54 -1.60
CA ARG A 28 7.76 9.29 -1.55
C ARG A 28 8.54 8.88 -0.32
N ALA A 29 9.85 8.83 -0.41
CA ALA A 29 10.68 8.88 0.79
C ALA A 29 11.47 10.18 0.85
N SER A 30 11.97 10.52 2.04
CA SER A 30 12.83 11.68 2.25
C SER A 30 13.91 11.36 3.27
N GLY A 31 15.14 11.75 2.96
CA GLY A 31 16.30 11.54 3.82
C GLY A 31 16.59 10.08 4.13
N LEU A 32 16.48 9.18 3.16
CA LEU A 32 16.92 7.78 3.33
C LEU A 32 18.42 7.73 3.67
N PRO A 33 18.83 6.79 4.55
CA PRO A 33 20.19 6.77 5.10
C PRO A 33 21.21 6.23 4.09
N SER A 34 22.30 6.95 3.87
CA SER A 34 23.46 6.41 3.16
C SER A 34 24.27 5.47 4.07
N ASN A 35 24.87 4.45 3.48
CA ASN A 35 25.82 3.55 4.14
C ASN A 35 27.23 3.65 3.48
N ILE A 36 28.17 2.81 3.91
CA ILE A 36 29.55 2.81 3.37
C ILE A 36 29.57 2.45 1.86
N LEU A 37 28.55 1.72 1.38
CA LEU A 37 28.44 1.26 0.01
C LEU A 37 27.82 2.30 -0.93
N GLY A 38 27.09 3.28 -0.40
CA GLY A 38 26.56 4.38 -1.21
C GLY A 38 25.28 5.01 -0.66
N THR A 39 24.61 5.75 -1.54
CA THR A 39 23.25 6.25 -1.30
C THR A 39 22.28 5.09 -1.49
N THR A 40 21.23 5.05 -0.68
CA THR A 40 20.18 4.02 -0.74
C THR A 40 19.66 3.77 -2.17
N ASP A 41 19.53 2.49 -2.52
CA ASP A 41 18.82 1.98 -3.69
C ASP A 41 17.39 1.57 -3.26
N GLY A 42 16.51 2.57 -3.13
CA GLY A 42 15.26 2.43 -2.38
C GLY A 42 14.11 1.76 -3.14
N TYR A 43 13.36 0.88 -2.46
CA TYR A 43 12.06 0.38 -2.94
C TYR A 43 11.09 0.05 -1.79
N VAL A 44 9.80 -0.11 -2.10
CA VAL A 44 8.74 -0.35 -1.10
C VAL A 44 7.96 -1.63 -1.40
N LYS A 45 7.79 -2.49 -0.40
CA LYS A 45 6.85 -3.63 -0.43
C LYS A 45 5.54 -3.24 0.25
N VAL A 46 4.41 -3.49 -0.40
CA VAL A 46 3.08 -3.06 0.08
C VAL A 46 2.20 -4.27 0.39
N PHE A 47 1.58 -4.26 1.56
CA PHE A 47 0.72 -5.34 2.06
C PHE A 47 -0.58 -4.78 2.64
N CYS A 48 -1.67 -5.55 2.53
CA CYS A 48 -2.94 -5.29 3.22
C CYS A 48 -3.41 -6.59 3.89
N GLY A 49 -3.48 -6.60 5.22
CA GLY A 49 -3.72 -7.83 5.97
C GLY A 49 -2.65 -8.88 5.65
N SER A 50 -3.07 -10.07 5.20
CA SER A 50 -2.16 -11.12 4.75
C SER A 50 -1.81 -11.05 3.25
N ALA A 51 -2.38 -10.12 2.49
CA ALA A 51 -2.18 -10.01 1.06
C ALA A 51 -0.96 -9.14 0.73
N THR A 52 -0.07 -9.64 -0.13
CA THR A 52 0.96 -8.83 -0.80
C THR A 52 0.33 -8.14 -1.99
N LEU A 53 0.42 -6.81 -2.05
CA LEU A 53 -0.14 -6.02 -3.15
C LEU A 53 0.88 -5.80 -4.27
N GLY A 54 2.16 -5.77 -3.92
CA GLY A 54 3.26 -5.66 -4.87
C GLY A 54 4.48 -4.95 -4.29
N THR A 55 5.42 -4.64 -5.18
CA THR A 55 6.66 -3.94 -4.88
C THR A 55 6.87 -2.85 -5.91
N THR A 56 7.42 -1.71 -5.51
CA THR A 56 7.82 -0.65 -6.45
C THR A 56 9.10 -1.06 -7.19
N SER A 57 9.43 -0.32 -8.24
CA SER A 57 10.78 -0.29 -8.82
C SER A 57 11.81 0.20 -7.80
N ILE A 58 13.05 -0.22 -8.01
CA ILE A 58 14.22 0.25 -7.26
C ILE A 58 14.64 1.61 -7.82
N ARG A 59 14.81 2.59 -6.92
CA ARG A 59 15.33 3.92 -7.23
C ARG A 59 16.77 3.99 -6.77
N ASN A 60 17.68 3.85 -7.72
CA ASN A 60 19.10 3.73 -7.41
C ASN A 60 19.71 5.07 -6.98
N ASN A 61 20.52 5.04 -5.92
CA ASN A 61 21.29 6.16 -5.39
C ASN A 61 20.47 7.44 -5.17
N ASP A 62 19.26 7.32 -4.62
CA ASP A 62 18.38 8.46 -4.34
C ASP A 62 17.93 8.47 -2.88
N ALA A 63 18.30 9.52 -2.15
CA ALA A 63 17.89 9.70 -0.75
C ALA A 63 16.44 10.23 -0.62
N ASN A 64 15.84 10.73 -1.70
CA ASN A 64 14.49 11.30 -1.73
C ASN A 64 13.64 10.75 -2.88
N PRO A 65 13.51 9.42 -3.02
CA PRO A 65 12.88 8.79 -4.17
C PRO A 65 11.38 9.03 -4.22
N TRP A 66 10.85 9.04 -5.45
CA TRP A 66 9.43 8.98 -5.78
C TRP A 66 9.13 7.73 -6.60
N TRP A 67 8.02 7.07 -6.29
CA TRP A 67 7.51 5.94 -7.05
C TRP A 67 6.16 6.28 -7.66
N GLU A 68 6.02 6.01 -8.97
CA GLU A 68 4.80 6.28 -9.74
C GLU A 68 3.78 5.14 -9.60
N GLU A 69 4.25 3.98 -9.15
CA GLU A 69 3.47 2.77 -8.97
C GLU A 69 2.35 2.97 -7.97
N GLU A 70 1.17 2.47 -8.33
CA GLU A 70 0.00 2.43 -7.48
C GLU A 70 -0.43 0.99 -7.25
N PHE A 71 -0.91 0.69 -6.05
CA PHE A 71 -1.32 -0.66 -5.65
C PHE A 71 -2.80 -0.70 -5.35
N THR A 72 -3.52 -1.61 -6.00
CA THR A 72 -4.97 -1.78 -5.79
C THR A 72 -5.26 -3.13 -5.14
N HIS A 73 -6.18 -3.14 -4.18
CA HIS A 73 -6.70 -4.35 -3.56
C HIS A 73 -8.23 -4.31 -3.44
N PHE A 74 -8.92 -5.18 -4.17
CA PHE A 74 -10.38 -5.24 -4.21
C PHE A 74 -11.03 -5.91 -2.98
N LYS A 75 -10.23 -6.52 -2.11
CA LYS A 75 -10.71 -7.21 -0.91
C LYS A 75 -10.39 -6.46 0.39
N GLY A 76 -9.83 -5.25 0.30
CA GLY A 76 -9.47 -4.48 1.49
C GLY A 76 -10.70 -4.13 2.32
N GLN A 77 -10.67 -4.45 3.61
CA GLN A 77 -11.73 -4.15 4.56
C GLN A 77 -11.33 -3.01 5.49
N GLU A 78 -12.31 -2.27 6.02
CA GLU A 78 -12.03 -1.33 7.10
C GLU A 78 -11.35 -2.08 8.27
N ASN A 79 -10.35 -1.44 8.86
CA ASN A 79 -9.50 -1.95 9.95
C ASN A 79 -8.44 -2.98 9.54
N ASP A 80 -8.37 -3.39 8.27
CA ASP A 80 -7.21 -4.15 7.79
C ASP A 80 -5.91 -3.36 8.04
N ILE A 81 -4.83 -4.09 8.32
CA ILE A 81 -3.52 -3.47 8.50
C ILE A 81 -2.90 -3.26 7.13
N LEU A 82 -2.79 -1.99 6.70
CA LEU A 82 -1.92 -1.59 5.61
C LEU A 82 -0.49 -1.50 6.15
N ARG A 83 0.42 -2.29 5.58
CA ARG A 83 1.83 -2.32 5.92
C ARG A 83 2.67 -1.96 4.70
N LEU A 84 3.54 -0.97 4.86
CA LEU A 84 4.55 -0.59 3.87
C LEU A 84 5.93 -0.81 4.48
N GLU A 85 6.77 -1.54 3.77
CA GLU A 85 8.14 -1.86 4.18
C GLU A 85 9.11 -1.22 3.19
N VAL A 86 10.00 -0.35 3.66
CA VAL A 86 11.00 0.34 2.82
C VAL A 86 12.32 -0.40 2.94
N PHE A 87 12.90 -0.74 1.79
CA PHE A 87 14.15 -1.48 1.68
C PHE A 87 15.19 -0.69 0.91
N ASP A 88 16.45 -0.95 1.25
CA ASP A 88 17.65 -0.64 0.46
C ASP A 88 18.06 -1.92 -0.29
N SER A 89 18.17 -1.86 -1.62
CA SER A 89 18.55 -3.01 -2.44
C SER A 89 20.07 -3.17 -2.46
N ASP A 90 20.56 -4.31 -1.98
CA ASP A 90 22.00 -4.62 -1.91
C ASP A 90 22.34 -5.89 -2.68
N PHE A 91 23.61 -6.06 -3.07
CA PHE A 91 24.03 -7.22 -3.85
C PHE A 91 23.85 -8.57 -3.11
N ILE A 92 23.98 -8.57 -1.78
CA ILE A 92 23.93 -9.80 -0.97
C ILE A 92 22.55 -9.99 -0.34
N SER A 93 21.99 -8.96 0.28
CA SER A 93 20.70 -9.01 0.95
C SER A 93 20.18 -7.60 1.16
N ASP A 94 18.95 -7.36 0.71
CA ASP A 94 18.28 -6.08 0.91
C ASP A 94 18.12 -5.74 2.40
N ASP A 95 18.37 -4.48 2.74
CA ASP A 95 18.30 -3.99 4.10
C ASP A 95 16.94 -3.33 4.39
N LEU A 96 16.26 -3.78 5.45
CA LEU A 96 14.98 -3.19 5.87
C LEU A 96 15.25 -1.86 6.61
N LEU A 97 14.89 -0.75 5.97
CA LEU A 97 15.05 0.61 6.50
C LEU A 97 13.96 0.97 7.51
N GLY A 98 12.73 0.50 7.29
CA GLY A 98 11.63 0.73 8.21
C GLY A 98 10.31 0.14 7.75
N VAL A 99 9.37 0.10 8.69
CA VAL A 99 8.03 -0.44 8.49
C VAL A 99 7.02 0.59 8.96
N CYS A 100 6.02 0.87 8.13
CA CYS A 100 4.88 1.70 8.48
C CYS A 100 3.62 0.85 8.47
N GLN A 101 2.87 0.86 9.57
CA GLN A 101 1.64 0.09 9.71
C GLN A 101 0.50 0.99 10.19
N ARG A 102 -0.68 0.79 9.62
CA ARG A 102 -1.91 1.38 10.17
C ARG A 102 -3.16 0.59 9.80
N GLN A 103 -4.19 0.73 10.62
CA GLN A 103 -5.53 0.28 10.27
C GLN A 103 -6.15 1.21 9.24
N ILE A 104 -6.58 0.68 8.10
CA ILE A 104 -7.21 1.48 7.04
C ILE A 104 -8.64 1.86 7.41
N LYS A 105 -9.02 3.06 6.99
CA LYS A 105 -10.34 3.68 7.22
C LYS A 105 -10.92 4.20 5.92
N PRO A 106 -12.26 4.22 5.75
CA PRO A 106 -12.89 4.72 4.54
C PRO A 106 -12.43 6.14 4.17
N GLY A 107 -12.42 6.45 2.88
CA GLY A 107 -12.00 7.75 2.33
C GLY A 107 -10.53 7.79 1.92
N THR A 108 -10.06 8.99 1.55
CA THR A 108 -8.67 9.26 1.13
C THR A 108 -7.87 9.88 2.25
N HIS A 109 -6.69 9.33 2.53
CA HIS A 109 -5.83 9.73 3.64
C HIS A 109 -4.39 9.90 3.17
N LYS A 110 -3.70 10.90 3.73
CA LYS A 110 -2.27 11.12 3.58
C LYS A 110 -1.58 10.74 4.89
N HIS A 111 -0.47 10.01 4.80
CA HIS A 111 0.33 9.66 5.96
C HIS A 111 1.81 9.82 5.71
N ASP A 112 2.48 10.19 6.79
CA ASP A 112 3.92 10.29 6.89
C ASP A 112 4.34 9.40 8.08
N CYS A 113 5.44 8.65 7.93
CA CYS A 113 5.97 7.79 8.99
C CYS A 113 7.50 7.83 8.98
N PHE A 114 8.08 7.85 10.18
CA PHE A 114 9.54 7.81 10.36
C PHE A 114 10.04 6.38 10.26
N LEU A 115 11.11 6.19 9.49
CA LEU A 115 11.75 4.89 9.32
C LEU A 115 12.74 4.65 10.44
N LYS A 116 12.83 3.39 10.89
CA LYS A 116 13.67 3.00 12.03
C LYS A 116 15.16 3.34 11.81
N LYS A 117 15.65 3.20 10.57
CA LYS A 117 17.04 3.48 10.19
C LYS A 117 17.30 4.92 9.75
N GLY A 118 16.28 5.78 9.76
CA GLY A 118 16.38 7.18 9.34
C GLY A 118 15.56 7.49 8.10
N GLY A 119 15.17 8.76 7.99
CA GLY A 119 14.28 9.24 6.94
C GLY A 119 12.79 9.01 7.23
N SER A 120 11.95 9.37 6.26
CA SER A 120 10.50 9.21 6.33
C SER A 120 9.93 8.67 5.03
N LEU A 121 8.84 7.91 5.13
CA LEU A 121 7.99 7.51 4.01
C LEU A 121 6.68 8.31 4.07
N HIS A 122 6.28 8.85 2.92
CA HIS A 122 5.05 9.58 2.68
C HIS A 122 4.22 8.80 1.67
N TYR A 123 2.94 8.62 1.93
CA TYR A 123 2.05 7.91 1.01
C TYR A 123 0.60 8.36 1.18
N PHE A 124 -0.20 8.06 0.17
CA PHE A 124 -1.64 8.22 0.18
C PHE A 124 -2.29 6.86 0.07
N TYR A 125 -3.47 6.73 0.64
CA TYR A 125 -4.36 5.64 0.29
C TYR A 125 -5.82 6.10 0.26
N THR A 126 -6.63 5.39 -0.53
CA THR A 126 -8.09 5.54 -0.58
C THR A 126 -8.71 4.18 -0.30
N LEU A 127 -9.66 4.12 0.64
CA LEU A 127 -10.49 2.93 0.88
C LEU A 127 -11.95 3.28 0.56
N GLY A 128 -12.52 2.63 -0.45
CA GLY A 128 -13.90 2.82 -0.89
C GLY A 128 -14.01 3.27 -2.36
N GLY A 129 -15.11 2.89 -3.01
CA GLY A 129 -15.33 3.08 -4.45
C GLY A 129 -16.07 4.37 -4.80
N ASN A 130 -15.33 5.33 -5.36
CA ASN A 130 -15.54 5.93 -6.69
C ASN A 130 -14.53 7.07 -6.85
N ASN A 131 -13.51 6.85 -7.69
CA ASN A 131 -12.82 7.97 -8.31
C ASN A 131 -13.84 8.67 -9.22
N HIS A 132 -13.95 9.99 -9.09
CA HIS A 132 -14.61 10.84 -10.08
C HIS A 132 -14.05 10.57 -11.48
#